data_AF-A0A0F4YZD9-F1
#
_entry.id   AF-A0A0F4YZD9-F1
#
_cell.length_a   1.000
_cell.length_b   1.000
_cell.length_c   1.000
_cell.angle_alpha   90.00
_cell.angle_beta   90.00
_cell.angle_gamma   90.00
#
_symmetry.space_group_name_H-M   'P 1'
#
loop_
_entity.id
_entity.type
_entity.pdbx_description
1 polymer ?
#
loop_
_entity_poly.entity_id
_entity_poly.type
_entity_poly.pdbx_seq_one_letter_code
_entity_poly.pdbx_strand_id
1 'polypeptide(L)'
;MTDHIAIHGIYLIDSPKQLFFTFGTTEPHVWTAWFPLFLGESLGVMGISSRTPRLGLEDTHLNVRMGLLTLIIIGEGVISVTRIVNKMVAPGGWTMWSFVHILGVTTTVYLLWQSYYDISPRERYGKIRQQIWTQLHFPFHASLILSSEGSQILALTLDIALKLRYLGETIIFACEEPRPDRQYAIALLNDTIVDMEIDFSKGALQERLAINLILNSLWDNPQLCPDNSTTNSTDYALTQVQARNLMGNVTVSLFASMGITPTKGDLSRFGSSTLLMMYVNLLGFVYMYYFVTVALSMGYFAAFVHLTKRHPRPLHNGIAIGVRVLLGLFLLALVSFSRNFDLTYFFMTSPIIIFTFALALFKVLLVDRLLDWIATQKNGDIGRHGSKSSTLPIVREPSETDDAASDENRDEEERRMGRNVRVYQDLRVDHSLARDRSLQME
;
A
#
# COMPACT_ATOMS: atom_id res chain seq x y z
N MET A 1 -36.72 6.62 9.32
CA MET A 1 -37.38 5.66 10.21
C MET A 1 -36.27 4.81 10.77
N THR A 2 -36.00 4.97 12.06
CA THR A 2 -34.86 4.43 12.79
C THR A 2 -35.11 2.97 13.14
N ASP A 3 -34.53 2.05 12.38
CA ASP A 3 -34.53 0.63 12.74
C ASP A 3 -33.46 0.40 13.82
N HIS A 4 -33.96 0.25 15.04
CA HIS A 4 -33.16 -0.02 16.22
C HIS A 4 -32.61 -1.45 16.15
N ILE A 5 -31.30 -1.58 16.40
CA ILE A 5 -30.61 -2.83 16.69
C ILE A 5 -31.35 -3.53 17.85
N ALA A 6 -32.16 -4.55 17.54
CA ALA A 6 -32.88 -5.31 18.55
C ALA A 6 -32.00 -6.45 19.07
N ILE A 7 -31.17 -6.16 20.08
CA ILE A 7 -30.56 -7.21 20.92
C ILE A 7 -31.68 -7.81 21.76
N HIS A 8 -32.18 -8.99 21.38
CA HIS A 8 -33.33 -9.61 22.03
C HIS A 8 -33.04 -10.19 23.44
N GLY A 9 -31.79 -10.24 23.87
CA GLY A 9 -31.44 -10.57 25.26
C GLY A 9 -29.96 -10.80 25.47
N ILE A 10 -29.47 -10.44 26.66
CA ILE A 10 -28.14 -10.80 27.18
C ILE A 10 -28.37 -11.85 28.26
N TYR A 11 -27.94 -13.09 28.02
CA TYR A 11 -27.98 -14.15 29.04
C TYR A 11 -26.57 -14.36 29.60
N LEU A 12 -26.40 -14.05 30.89
CA LEU A 12 -25.25 -14.47 31.67
C LEU A 12 -25.59 -15.82 32.30
N ILE A 13 -24.99 -16.90 31.78
CA ILE A 13 -25.02 -18.21 32.43
C ILE A 13 -23.77 -18.29 33.30
N ASP A 14 -23.98 -18.56 34.60
CA ASP A 14 -22.89 -18.72 35.56
C ASP A 14 -22.07 -19.99 35.25
N SER A 15 -20.91 -19.75 34.60
CA SER A 15 -19.77 -20.65 34.39
C SER A 15 -19.92 -21.77 33.32
N PRO A 16 -19.12 -21.77 32.23
CA PRO A 16 -18.17 -20.74 31.80
C PRO A 16 -18.94 -19.56 31.17
N LYS A 17 -18.55 -18.33 31.49
CA LYS A 17 -19.20 -17.10 30.99
C LYS A 17 -19.10 -17.00 29.47
N GLN A 18 -20.05 -17.62 28.77
CA GLN A 18 -20.21 -17.52 27.33
C GLN A 18 -21.34 -16.55 27.05
N LEU A 19 -21.00 -15.47 26.34
CA LEU A 19 -21.93 -14.43 25.92
C LEU A 19 -22.57 -14.89 24.60
N PHE A 20 -23.81 -15.38 24.66
CA PHE A 20 -24.55 -15.76 23.46
C PHE A 20 -25.39 -14.59 22.98
N PHE A 21 -25.19 -14.20 21.71
CA PHE A 21 -26.09 -13.31 21.00
C PHE A 21 -26.99 -14.14 20.10
N THR A 22 -28.30 -14.06 20.31
CA THR A 22 -29.29 -14.63 19.39
C THR A 22 -29.69 -13.54 18.40
N PHE A 23 -29.40 -13.78 17.12
CA PHE A 23 -29.80 -12.88 16.04
C PHE A 23 -30.92 -13.54 15.21
N GLY A 24 -31.95 -12.77 14.88
CA GLY A 24 -33.02 -13.22 13.98
C GLY A 24 -32.48 -13.49 12.57
N THR A 25 -32.99 -14.54 11.93
CA THR A 25 -32.48 -15.10 10.66
C THR A 25 -32.73 -14.24 9.41
N THR A 26 -33.25 -13.02 9.55
CA THR A 26 -33.75 -12.20 8.43
C THR A 26 -33.02 -10.88 8.20
N GLU A 27 -31.92 -10.58 8.89
CA GLU A 27 -31.22 -9.30 8.69
C GLU A 27 -29.83 -9.45 8.02
N PRO A 28 -29.57 -8.75 6.89
CA PRO A 28 -28.31 -8.83 6.13
C PRO A 28 -27.10 -8.18 6.84
N HIS A 29 -27.27 -7.68 8.06
CA HIS A 29 -26.25 -6.92 8.80
C HIS A 29 -25.77 -7.59 10.09
N VAL A 30 -26.15 -8.85 10.35
CA VAL A 30 -25.70 -9.62 11.53
C VAL A 30 -24.17 -9.67 11.65
N TRP A 31 -23.46 -9.65 10.51
CA TRP A 31 -21.99 -9.63 10.50
C TRP A 31 -21.38 -8.40 11.19
N THR A 32 -22.11 -7.28 11.27
CA THR A 32 -21.62 -6.03 11.90
C THR A 32 -21.49 -6.15 13.41
N ALA A 33 -22.25 -7.05 14.07
CA ALA A 33 -22.20 -7.26 15.51
C ALA A 33 -20.88 -7.92 15.99
N TRP A 34 -20.15 -8.60 15.10
CA TRP A 34 -18.87 -9.21 15.42
C TRP A 34 -17.77 -8.19 15.68
N PHE A 35 -17.77 -7.03 15.00
CA PHE A 35 -16.75 -6.00 15.21
C PHE A 35 -16.76 -5.41 16.62
N PRO A 36 -17.89 -4.93 17.17
CA PRO A 36 -17.93 -4.43 18.54
C PRO A 36 -17.69 -5.55 19.56
N LEU A 37 -18.07 -6.80 19.26
CA LEU A 37 -17.75 -7.96 20.11
C LEU A 37 -16.24 -8.17 20.22
N PHE A 38 -15.54 -8.32 19.09
CA PHE A 38 -14.10 -8.52 19.07
C PHE A 38 -13.34 -7.33 19.66
N LEU A 39 -13.82 -6.11 19.41
CA LEU A 39 -13.26 -4.91 20.02
C LEU A 39 -13.44 -4.92 21.55
N GLY A 40 -14.64 -5.26 22.02
CA GLY A 40 -14.96 -5.35 23.45
C GLY A 40 -14.15 -6.43 24.17
N GLU A 41 -14.02 -7.61 23.57
CA GLU A 41 -13.20 -8.71 24.09
C GLU A 41 -11.72 -8.31 24.15
N SER A 42 -11.19 -7.70 23.08
CA SER A 42 -9.81 -7.23 23.02
C SER A 42 -9.52 -6.16 24.09
N LEU A 43 -10.42 -5.21 24.28
CA LEU A 43 -10.32 -4.19 25.33
C LEU A 43 -10.45 -4.78 26.74
N GLY A 44 -11.30 -5.80 26.91
CA GLY A 44 -11.48 -6.52 28.18
C GLY A 44 -10.21 -7.27 28.58
N VAL A 45 -9.63 -8.06 27.67
CA VAL A 45 -8.36 -8.77 27.88
C VAL A 45 -7.24 -7.78 28.17
N MET A 46 -7.20 -6.65 27.47
CA MET A 46 -6.25 -5.57 27.71
C MET A 46 -6.41 -4.96 29.12
N GLY A 47 -7.63 -4.65 29.52
CA GLY A 47 -7.93 -4.12 30.85
C GLY A 47 -7.47 -5.06 31.97
N ILE A 48 -7.67 -6.36 31.79
CA ILE A 48 -7.23 -7.39 32.74
C ILE A 48 -5.71 -7.50 32.76
N SER A 49 -5.06 -7.60 31.60
CA SER A 49 -3.59 -7.66 31.47
C SER A 49 -2.89 -6.44 32.07
N SER A 50 -3.50 -5.25 32.01
CA SER A 50 -2.94 -4.02 32.57
C SER A 50 -2.96 -3.98 34.11
N ARG A 51 -3.93 -4.66 34.73
CA ARG A 51 -4.15 -4.65 36.19
C ARG A 51 -3.43 -5.79 36.91
N THR A 52 -3.10 -6.88 36.21
CA THR A 52 -2.44 -8.04 36.82
C THR A 52 -0.91 -7.88 36.83
N PRO A 53 -0.25 -7.74 37.99
CA PRO A 53 1.21 -7.72 38.07
C PRO A 53 1.77 -9.05 37.53
N ARG A 54 2.85 -8.99 36.73
CA ARG A 54 3.54 -10.10 36.01
C ARG A 54 3.00 -10.53 34.65
N LEU A 55 1.83 -10.05 34.21
CA LEU A 55 1.34 -10.25 32.82
C LEU A 55 1.60 -9.03 31.91
N GLY A 56 2.42 -8.08 32.38
CA GLY A 56 2.75 -6.85 31.66
C GLY A 56 3.68 -7.10 30.47
N LEU A 57 3.42 -6.40 29.36
CA LEU A 57 4.17 -6.52 28.11
C LEU A 57 5.57 -5.88 28.14
N GLU A 58 5.93 -5.19 29.23
CA GLU A 58 7.16 -4.38 29.36
C GLU A 58 8.46 -5.13 29.10
N ASP A 59 8.55 -6.41 29.50
CA ASP A 59 9.78 -7.21 29.37
C ASP A 59 9.74 -8.19 28.19
N THR A 60 8.77 -8.04 27.28
CA THR A 60 8.62 -8.94 26.13
C THR A 60 9.32 -8.38 24.88
N HIS A 61 9.87 -9.27 24.05
CA HIS A 61 10.36 -8.94 22.69
C HIS A 61 9.23 -8.53 21.72
N LEU A 62 8.05 -8.14 22.22
CA LEU A 62 6.87 -7.88 21.42
C LEU A 62 7.08 -6.69 20.47
N ASN A 63 7.71 -5.61 20.92
CA ASN A 63 8.03 -4.47 20.04
C ASN A 63 8.90 -4.92 18.85
N VAL A 64 9.89 -5.80 19.10
CA VAL A 64 10.76 -6.35 18.06
C VAL A 64 9.97 -7.24 17.10
N ARG A 65 9.11 -8.14 17.63
CA ARG A 65 8.28 -9.02 16.80
C ARG A 65 7.26 -8.25 15.95
N MET A 66 6.63 -7.22 16.50
CA MET A 66 5.70 -6.35 15.78
C MET A 66 6.41 -5.51 14.72
N GLY A 67 7.63 -5.06 15.00
CA GLY A 67 8.50 -4.43 14.00
C GLY A 67 8.84 -5.36 12.85
N LEU A 68 9.22 -6.61 13.13
CA LEU A 68 9.49 -7.64 12.11
C LEU A 68 8.25 -7.97 11.28
N LEU A 69 7.08 -8.12 11.91
CA LEU A 69 5.83 -8.35 11.18
C LEU A 69 5.50 -7.19 10.24
N THR A 70 5.74 -5.94 10.67
CA THR A 70 5.56 -4.76 9.81
C THR A 70 6.50 -4.81 8.59
N LEU A 71 7.75 -5.25 8.79
CA LEU A 71 8.70 -5.41 7.70
C LEU A 71 8.24 -6.47 6.68
N ILE A 72 7.65 -7.57 7.16
CA ILE A 72 7.07 -8.61 6.29
C ILE A 72 5.94 -8.03 5.45
N ILE A 73 5.00 -7.30 6.08
CA ILE A 73 3.87 -6.66 5.37
C ILE A 73 4.36 -5.65 4.33
N ILE A 74 5.33 -4.81 4.68
CA ILE A 74 5.94 -3.88 3.72
C ILE A 74 6.66 -4.65 2.60
N GLY A 75 7.32 -5.76 2.94
CA GLY A 75 7.99 -6.67 2.00
C GLY A 75 7.02 -7.31 1.00
N GLU A 76 5.83 -7.71 1.43
CA GLU A 76 4.76 -8.15 0.52
C GLU A 76 4.36 -7.05 -0.45
N GLY A 77 4.29 -5.80 0.03
CA GLY A 77 4.13 -4.62 -0.82
C GLY A 77 5.20 -4.55 -1.92
N VAL A 78 6.49 -4.70 -1.57
CA VAL A 78 7.61 -4.72 -2.53
C VAL A 78 7.45 -5.85 -3.55
N ILE A 79 7.12 -7.07 -3.11
CA ILE A 79 6.90 -8.21 -4.01
C ILE A 79 5.80 -7.87 -5.02
N SER A 80 4.72 -7.24 -4.58
CA SER A 80 3.69 -6.81 -5.52
C SER A 80 4.18 -5.77 -6.53
N VAL A 81 5.00 -4.80 -6.11
CA VAL A 81 5.61 -3.84 -7.05
C VAL A 81 6.40 -4.57 -8.13
N THR A 82 7.20 -5.57 -7.75
CA THR A 82 8.00 -6.34 -8.73
C THR A 82 7.13 -7.10 -9.73
N ARG A 83 5.96 -7.62 -9.32
CA ARG A 83 5.00 -8.25 -10.24
C ARG A 83 4.42 -7.25 -11.23
N ILE A 84 4.11 -6.03 -10.77
CA ILE A 84 3.64 -4.94 -11.64
C ILE A 84 4.75 -4.57 -12.63
N VAL A 85 5.99 -4.39 -12.17
CA VAL A 85 7.14 -4.11 -13.04
C VAL A 85 7.29 -5.19 -14.11
N ASN A 86 7.27 -6.47 -13.73
CA ASN A 86 7.39 -7.57 -14.70
C ASN A 86 6.27 -7.52 -15.74
N LYS A 87 5.02 -7.23 -15.33
CA LYS A 87 3.91 -7.08 -16.29
C LYS A 87 4.02 -5.84 -17.18
N MET A 88 4.58 -4.75 -16.67
CA MET A 88 4.70 -3.47 -17.40
C MET A 88 5.91 -3.42 -18.34
N VAL A 89 6.98 -4.18 -18.04
CA VAL A 89 8.28 -4.09 -18.73
C VAL A 89 8.59 -5.31 -19.59
N ALA A 90 8.15 -6.52 -19.20
CA ALA A 90 8.46 -7.74 -19.95
C ALA A 90 8.04 -7.73 -21.44
N PRO A 91 6.92 -7.10 -21.85
CA PRO A 91 6.47 -7.26 -23.23
C PRO A 91 6.97 -6.19 -24.22
N GLY A 92 7.10 -4.94 -23.78
CA GLY A 92 7.44 -3.79 -24.64
C GLY A 92 8.67 -2.99 -24.19
N GLY A 93 9.36 -3.42 -23.13
CA GLY A 93 10.49 -2.69 -22.56
C GLY A 93 10.09 -1.47 -21.73
N TRP A 94 11.05 -0.58 -21.48
CA TRP A 94 10.84 0.60 -20.64
C TRP A 94 10.23 1.77 -21.42
N THR A 95 8.98 2.09 -21.13
CA THR A 95 8.38 3.38 -21.54
C THR A 95 8.60 4.44 -20.46
N MET A 96 8.61 5.72 -20.84
CA MET A 96 8.70 6.84 -19.90
C MET A 96 7.56 6.80 -18.87
N TRP A 97 6.36 6.40 -19.30
CA TRP A 97 5.18 6.30 -18.45
C TRP A 97 5.27 5.12 -17.47
N SER A 98 5.73 3.95 -17.94
CA SER A 98 5.99 2.79 -17.07
C SER A 98 7.02 3.13 -16.00
N PHE A 99 8.09 3.86 -16.37
CA PHE A 99 9.10 4.32 -15.43
C PHE A 99 8.52 5.20 -14.32
N VAL A 100 7.72 6.22 -14.67
CA VAL A 100 7.10 7.13 -13.69
C VAL A 100 6.17 6.39 -12.73
N HIS A 101 5.36 5.44 -13.23
CA HIS A 101 4.49 4.64 -12.37
C HIS A 101 5.28 3.76 -11.40
N ILE A 102 6.29 3.05 -11.88
CA ILE A 102 7.15 2.18 -11.06
C ILE A 102 7.88 3.00 -10.01
N LEU A 103 8.41 4.18 -10.39
CA LEU A 103 9.04 5.12 -9.47
C LEU A 103 8.07 5.55 -8.38
N GLY A 104 6.83 5.89 -8.73
CA GLY A 104 5.80 6.30 -7.78
C GLY A 104 5.48 5.23 -6.74
N VAL A 105 5.18 4.00 -7.18
CA VAL A 105 4.85 2.89 -6.28
C VAL A 105 6.07 2.55 -5.39
N THR A 106 7.27 2.47 -5.97
CA THR A 106 8.50 2.17 -5.22
C THR A 106 8.80 3.25 -4.18
N THR A 107 8.63 4.52 -4.55
CA THR A 107 8.82 5.67 -3.65
C THR A 107 7.82 5.61 -2.49
N THR A 108 6.55 5.28 -2.75
CA THR A 108 5.54 5.11 -1.70
C THR A 108 5.97 4.06 -0.68
N VAL A 109 6.39 2.87 -1.13
CA VAL A 109 6.82 1.78 -0.25
C VAL A 109 8.05 2.19 0.58
N TYR A 110 9.03 2.84 -0.04
CA TYR A 110 10.22 3.34 0.65
C TYR A 110 9.88 4.40 1.70
N LEU A 111 9.04 5.38 1.37
CA LEU A 111 8.64 6.42 2.30
C LEU A 111 7.77 5.87 3.44
N LEU A 112 6.95 4.85 3.16
CA LEU A 112 6.19 4.14 4.19
C LEU A 112 7.14 3.46 5.18
N TRP A 113 8.12 2.72 4.68
CA TRP A 113 9.17 2.10 5.49
C TRP A 113 9.90 3.14 6.35
N GLN A 114 10.38 4.23 5.74
CA GLN A 114 11.03 5.33 6.46
C GLN A 114 10.15 5.92 7.55
N SER A 115 8.90 6.26 7.22
CA SER A 115 7.95 6.87 8.17
C SER A 115 7.68 6.00 9.39
N TYR A 116 7.59 4.69 9.20
CA TYR A 116 7.37 3.74 10.28
C TYR A 116 8.60 3.60 11.20
N TYR A 117 9.79 3.39 10.63
CA TYR A 117 11.00 3.19 11.44
C TYR A 117 11.51 4.48 12.08
N ASP A 118 11.17 5.65 11.54
CA ASP A 118 11.50 6.94 12.15
C ASP A 118 10.66 7.24 13.42
N ILE A 119 9.45 6.67 13.51
CA ILE A 119 8.57 6.78 14.68
C ILE A 119 8.83 5.65 15.69
N SER A 120 9.56 4.60 15.29
CA SER A 120 9.81 3.45 16.15
C SER A 120 10.53 3.86 17.45
N PRO A 121 10.06 3.37 18.60
CA PRO A 121 10.54 3.80 19.91
C PRO A 121 12.01 3.47 20.10
N ARG A 122 12.79 4.46 20.53
CA ARG A 122 14.20 4.29 20.94
C ARG A 122 14.36 4.11 22.45
N GLU A 123 13.32 4.43 23.22
CA GLU A 123 13.28 4.35 24.69
C GLU A 123 12.20 3.38 25.16
N ARG A 124 12.32 2.87 26.40
CA ARG A 124 11.30 2.01 27.00
C ARG A 124 10.00 2.77 27.18
N TYR A 125 8.91 2.19 26.69
CA TYR A 125 7.57 2.71 26.95
C TYR A 125 7.18 2.49 28.41
N GLY A 126 6.27 3.31 28.94
CA GLY A 126 5.55 2.95 30.16
C GLY A 126 4.42 1.95 29.86
N LYS A 127 4.10 1.07 30.83
CA LYS A 127 3.03 0.04 30.80
C LYS A 127 1.85 0.36 29.88
N ILE A 128 1.16 1.46 30.17
CA ILE A 128 -0.10 1.83 29.48
C ILE A 128 0.16 2.23 28.03
N ARG A 129 1.21 3.03 27.76
CA ARG A 129 1.54 3.48 26.40
C ARG A 129 1.95 2.31 25.52
N GLN A 130 2.73 1.37 26.07
CA GLN A 130 3.14 0.17 25.34
C GLN A 130 1.94 -0.69 24.94
N GLN A 131 0.98 -0.83 25.84
CA GLN A 131 -0.19 -1.66 25.60
C GLN A 131 -1.12 -1.02 24.56
N ILE A 132 -1.34 0.30 24.63
CA ILE A 132 -2.12 1.04 23.62
C ILE A 132 -1.40 0.96 22.27
N TRP A 133 -0.07 1.17 22.26
CA TRP A 133 0.74 1.05 21.05
C TRP A 133 0.60 -0.34 20.41
N THR A 134 0.67 -1.39 21.21
CA THR A 134 0.53 -2.79 20.75
C THR A 134 -0.84 -3.05 20.12
N GLN A 135 -1.91 -2.61 20.77
CA GLN A 135 -3.26 -2.83 20.25
C GLN A 135 -3.54 -2.03 18.99
N LEU A 136 -3.05 -0.79 18.93
CA LEU A 136 -3.18 0.06 17.74
C LEU A 136 -2.38 -0.46 16.56
N HIS A 137 -1.35 -1.26 16.82
CA HIS A 137 -0.51 -1.87 15.80
C HIS A 137 -1.24 -2.88 14.91
N PHE A 138 -2.17 -3.65 15.46
CA PHE A 138 -2.95 -4.62 14.70
C PHE A 138 -3.86 -3.99 13.63
N PRO A 139 -4.74 -3.02 13.96
CA PRO A 139 -5.55 -2.35 12.95
C PRO A 139 -4.68 -1.47 12.03
N PHE A 140 -3.51 -1.01 12.48
CA PHE A 140 -2.52 -0.39 11.60
C PHE A 140 -2.00 -1.37 10.54
N HIS A 141 -1.63 -2.60 10.92
CA HIS A 141 -1.24 -3.65 9.96
C HIS A 141 -2.34 -3.95 8.95
N ALA A 142 -3.58 -4.07 9.41
CA ALA A 142 -4.72 -4.22 8.50
C ALA A 142 -4.82 -3.02 7.53
N SER A 143 -4.68 -1.79 8.03
CA SER A 143 -4.68 -0.59 7.18
C SER A 143 -3.55 -0.59 6.16
N LEU A 144 -2.35 -1.06 6.52
CA LEU A 144 -1.23 -1.17 5.60
C LEU A 144 -1.51 -2.20 4.49
N ILE A 145 -1.98 -3.39 4.85
CA ILE A 145 -2.34 -4.44 3.90
C ILE A 145 -3.42 -3.92 2.94
N LEU A 146 -4.49 -3.33 3.47
CA LEU A 146 -5.58 -2.79 2.65
C LEU A 146 -5.09 -1.65 1.74
N SER A 147 -4.23 -0.76 2.23
CA SER A 147 -3.66 0.31 1.39
C SER A 147 -2.73 -0.23 0.29
N SER A 148 -2.00 -1.32 0.57
CA SER A 148 -1.14 -2.01 -0.39
C SER A 148 -1.99 -2.66 -1.49
N GLU A 149 -2.98 -3.48 -1.12
CA GLU A 149 -3.93 -4.10 -2.05
C GLU A 149 -4.67 -3.04 -2.89
N GLY A 150 -5.13 -1.95 -2.25
CA GLY A 150 -5.75 -0.83 -2.96
C GLY A 150 -4.83 -0.19 -4.00
N SER A 151 -3.56 -0.01 -3.66
CA SER A 151 -2.55 0.51 -4.60
C SER A 151 -2.34 -0.43 -5.80
N GLN A 152 -2.34 -1.75 -5.57
CA GLN A 152 -2.17 -2.75 -6.62
C GLN A 152 -3.35 -2.73 -7.59
N ILE A 153 -4.58 -2.80 -7.07
CA ILE A 153 -5.80 -2.78 -7.89
C ILE A 153 -5.88 -1.46 -8.67
N LEU A 154 -5.53 -0.34 -8.03
CA LEU A 154 -5.53 0.97 -8.68
C LEU A 154 -4.50 1.05 -9.82
N ALA A 155 -3.26 0.58 -9.59
CA ALA A 155 -2.22 0.56 -10.61
C ALA A 155 -2.58 -0.34 -11.80
N LEU A 156 -3.14 -1.52 -11.53
CA LEU A 156 -3.64 -2.43 -12.56
C LEU A 156 -4.78 -1.81 -13.38
N THR A 157 -5.72 -1.14 -12.72
CA THR A 157 -6.85 -0.53 -13.42
C THR A 157 -6.41 0.68 -14.25
N LEU A 158 -5.40 1.42 -13.77
CA LEU A 158 -4.76 2.49 -14.55
C LEU A 158 -4.07 1.95 -15.81
N ASP A 159 -3.32 0.84 -15.69
CA ASP A 159 -2.72 0.17 -16.85
C ASP A 159 -3.78 -0.22 -17.89
N ILE A 160 -4.87 -0.87 -17.46
CA ILE A 160 -5.99 -1.21 -18.35
C ILE A 160 -6.58 0.05 -19.01
N ALA A 161 -6.85 1.09 -18.23
CA ALA A 161 -7.45 2.32 -18.75
C ALA A 161 -6.56 2.99 -19.82
N LEU A 162 -5.24 2.97 -19.63
CA LEU A 162 -4.28 3.50 -20.60
C LEU A 162 -4.23 2.65 -21.88
N LYS A 163 -4.19 1.31 -21.75
CA LYS A 163 -4.25 0.40 -22.91
C LYS A 163 -5.54 0.58 -23.71
N LEU A 164 -6.68 0.67 -23.02
CA LEU A 164 -7.98 0.90 -23.65
C LEU A 164 -8.05 2.28 -24.31
N ARG A 165 -7.50 3.31 -23.68
CA ARG A 165 -7.41 4.64 -24.31
C ARG A 165 -6.58 4.58 -25.59
N TYR A 166 -5.42 3.92 -25.56
CA TYR A 166 -4.56 3.75 -26.73
C TYR A 166 -5.26 2.97 -27.86
N LEU A 167 -6.03 1.94 -27.52
CA LEU A 167 -6.89 1.25 -28.50
C LEU A 167 -7.93 2.18 -29.11
N GLY A 168 -8.61 2.98 -28.27
CA GLY A 168 -9.61 3.94 -28.73
C GLY A 168 -9.02 4.98 -29.69
N GLU A 169 -7.85 5.53 -29.34
CA GLU A 169 -7.10 6.46 -30.18
C GLU A 169 -6.67 5.80 -31.50
N THR A 170 -6.24 4.52 -31.47
CA THR A 170 -5.88 3.75 -32.67
C THR A 170 -7.08 3.49 -33.59
N ILE A 171 -8.24 3.17 -33.02
CA ILE A 171 -9.50 2.99 -33.76
C ILE A 171 -9.91 4.29 -34.46
N ILE A 172 -9.79 5.44 -33.78
CA ILE A 172 -10.09 6.74 -34.36
C ILE A 172 -9.08 7.07 -35.46
N PHE A 173 -7.78 6.91 -35.18
CA PHE A 173 -6.69 7.17 -36.12
C PHE A 173 -6.81 6.37 -37.42
N ALA A 174 -7.33 5.14 -37.37
CA ALA A 174 -7.54 4.30 -38.55
C ALA A 174 -8.48 4.95 -39.59
N CYS A 175 -9.37 5.87 -39.17
CA CYS A 175 -10.33 6.55 -40.03
C CYS A 175 -10.20 8.09 -40.05
N GLU A 176 -9.25 8.67 -39.31
CA GLU A 176 -9.00 10.11 -39.27
C GLU A 176 -8.21 10.57 -40.50
N GLU A 177 -8.51 11.76 -41.03
CA GLU A 177 -7.80 12.31 -42.19
C GLU A 177 -6.49 13.02 -41.77
N PRO A 178 -5.36 12.82 -42.49
CA PRO A 178 -5.16 11.96 -43.66
C PRO A 178 -5.10 10.47 -43.30
N ARG A 179 -5.90 9.66 -44.01
CA ARG A 179 -6.09 8.25 -43.66
C ARG A 179 -4.82 7.43 -43.92
N PRO A 180 -4.39 6.59 -42.96
CA PRO A 180 -3.30 5.66 -43.18
C PRO A 180 -3.65 4.60 -44.24
N ASP A 181 -2.62 3.94 -44.79
CA ASP A 181 -2.84 2.80 -45.68
C ASP A 181 -3.64 1.70 -44.97
N ARG A 182 -4.53 1.03 -45.71
CA ARG A 182 -5.47 0.04 -45.16
C ARG A 182 -4.73 -1.09 -44.44
N GLN A 183 -3.67 -1.62 -45.05
CA GLN A 183 -2.92 -2.73 -44.48
C GLN A 183 -2.20 -2.29 -43.20
N TYR A 184 -1.63 -1.08 -43.23
CA TYR A 184 -1.00 -0.48 -42.05
C TYR A 184 -2.00 -0.25 -40.91
N ALA A 185 -3.21 0.25 -41.19
CA ALA A 185 -4.22 0.50 -40.17
C ALA A 185 -4.71 -0.79 -39.48
N ILE A 186 -4.97 -1.85 -40.26
CA ILE A 186 -5.41 -3.15 -39.71
C ILE A 186 -4.25 -3.83 -38.96
N ALA A 187 -3.03 -3.76 -39.49
CA ALA A 187 -1.84 -4.26 -38.80
C ALA A 187 -1.63 -3.53 -37.47
N LEU A 188 -1.73 -2.20 -37.45
CA LEU A 188 -1.61 -1.39 -36.24
C LEU A 188 -2.67 -1.75 -35.19
N LEU A 189 -3.93 -1.97 -35.60
CA LEU A 189 -4.99 -2.42 -34.69
C LEU A 189 -4.70 -3.80 -34.10
N ASN A 190 -4.27 -4.75 -34.94
CA ASN A 190 -3.91 -6.09 -34.49
C ASN A 190 -2.70 -6.06 -33.56
N ASP A 191 -1.64 -5.33 -33.92
CA ASP A 191 -0.43 -5.16 -33.13
C ASP A 191 -0.75 -4.51 -31.78
N THR A 192 -1.63 -3.51 -31.76
CA THR A 192 -2.10 -2.87 -30.53
C THR A 192 -2.81 -3.85 -29.60
N ILE A 193 -3.64 -4.76 -30.13
CA ILE A 193 -4.32 -5.78 -29.33
C ILE A 193 -3.34 -6.85 -28.84
N VAL A 194 -2.36 -7.22 -29.68
CA VAL A 194 -1.32 -8.19 -29.33
C VAL A 194 -0.40 -7.64 -28.24
N ASP A 195 -0.01 -6.36 -28.33
CA ASP A 195 0.84 -5.64 -27.37
C ASP A 195 0.21 -5.54 -25.97
N MET A 196 -1.12 -5.66 -25.88
CA MET A 196 -1.82 -5.70 -24.59
C MET A 196 -1.62 -7.03 -23.82
N GLU A 197 -1.08 -8.07 -24.46
CA GLU A 197 -0.78 -9.39 -23.89
C GLU A 197 -1.91 -10.00 -23.04
N ILE A 198 -3.08 -10.11 -23.64
CA ILE A 198 -4.26 -10.59 -22.95
C ILE A 198 -4.15 -12.11 -22.69
N ASP A 199 -4.11 -12.51 -21.42
CA ASP A 199 -4.16 -13.91 -20.99
C ASP A 199 -5.59 -14.47 -21.10
N PHE A 200 -5.93 -14.97 -22.28
CA PHE A 200 -7.25 -15.54 -22.56
C PHE A 200 -7.54 -16.84 -21.80
N SER A 201 -6.54 -17.48 -21.18
CA SER A 201 -6.72 -18.74 -20.43
C SER A 201 -7.56 -18.55 -19.16
N LYS A 202 -7.65 -17.31 -18.65
CA LYS A 202 -8.33 -16.96 -17.39
C LYS A 202 -9.82 -16.63 -17.53
N GLY A 203 -10.44 -17.01 -18.65
CA GLY A 203 -11.90 -16.95 -18.81
C GLY A 203 -12.43 -16.00 -19.89
N ALA A 204 -11.61 -15.66 -20.90
CA ALA A 204 -11.99 -14.78 -22.01
C ALA A 204 -11.92 -15.46 -23.40
N LEU A 205 -12.16 -16.77 -23.46
CA LEU A 205 -12.01 -17.53 -24.70
C LEU A 205 -13.05 -17.16 -25.77
N GLN A 206 -14.29 -16.83 -25.38
CA GLN A 206 -15.35 -16.45 -26.31
C GLN A 206 -15.07 -15.07 -26.91
N GLU A 207 -14.55 -14.17 -26.09
CA GLU A 207 -14.17 -12.82 -26.43
C GLU A 207 -12.97 -12.83 -27.38
N ARG A 208 -12.00 -13.73 -27.19
CA ARG A 208 -10.91 -13.98 -28.16
C ARG A 208 -11.45 -14.33 -29.53
N LEU A 209 -12.42 -15.25 -29.61
CA LEU A 209 -13.03 -15.65 -30.87
C LEU A 209 -13.76 -14.46 -31.51
N ALA A 210 -14.51 -13.68 -30.72
CA ALA A 210 -15.19 -12.49 -31.21
C ALA A 210 -14.22 -11.40 -31.72
N ILE A 211 -13.09 -11.18 -31.05
CA ILE A 211 -12.04 -10.26 -31.49
C ILE A 211 -11.46 -10.72 -32.84
N ASN A 212 -11.08 -12.00 -32.96
CA ASN A 212 -10.53 -12.54 -34.19
C ASN A 212 -11.53 -12.48 -35.36
N LEU A 213 -12.82 -12.73 -35.11
CA LEU A 213 -13.87 -12.62 -36.12
C LEU A 213 -14.00 -11.19 -36.64
N ILE A 214 -13.93 -10.19 -35.75
CA ILE A 214 -13.96 -8.77 -36.15
C ILE A 214 -12.69 -8.42 -36.95
N LEU A 215 -11.51 -8.79 -36.48
CA LEU A 215 -10.25 -8.50 -37.18
C LEU A 215 -10.21 -9.13 -38.58
N ASN A 216 -10.71 -10.35 -38.72
CA ASN A 216 -10.82 -11.01 -40.03
C ASN A 216 -11.83 -10.29 -40.93
N SER A 217 -12.97 -9.85 -40.40
CA SER A 217 -13.93 -9.09 -41.22
C SER A 217 -13.37 -7.75 -41.69
N LEU A 218 -12.44 -7.13 -40.96
CA LEU A 218 -11.72 -5.93 -41.43
C LEU A 218 -10.79 -6.24 -42.61
N TRP A 219 -10.17 -7.43 -42.61
CA TRP A 219 -9.33 -7.92 -43.72
C TRP A 219 -10.12 -8.32 -44.97
N ASP A 220 -11.35 -8.81 -44.81
CA ASP A 220 -12.15 -9.27 -45.95
C ASP A 220 -12.82 -8.12 -46.71
N ASN A 221 -13.07 -6.98 -46.06
CA ASN A 221 -13.82 -5.86 -46.65
C ASN A 221 -12.90 -4.82 -47.33
N PRO A 222 -13.14 -4.45 -48.60
CA PRO A 222 -12.23 -3.59 -49.37
C PRO A 222 -12.14 -2.14 -48.86
N GLN A 223 -13.20 -1.62 -48.24
CA GLN A 223 -13.25 -0.28 -47.65
C GLN A 223 -13.23 -0.37 -46.12
N LEU A 224 -12.27 0.29 -45.47
CA LEU A 224 -12.13 0.27 -44.01
C LEU A 224 -13.06 1.28 -43.33
N CYS A 225 -13.17 2.49 -43.87
CA CYS A 225 -13.84 3.63 -43.26
C CYS A 225 -14.90 4.21 -44.22
N PRO A 226 -15.93 4.89 -43.70
CA PRO A 226 -16.95 5.51 -44.54
C PRO A 226 -16.35 6.67 -45.37
N ASP A 227 -16.71 6.73 -46.64
CA ASP A 227 -16.48 7.88 -47.51
C ASP A 227 -17.70 8.82 -47.53
N ASN A 228 -17.50 10.10 -47.85
CA ASN A 228 -18.56 11.11 -47.95
C ASN A 228 -19.68 10.74 -48.95
N SER A 229 -19.44 9.75 -49.82
CA SER A 229 -20.38 9.22 -50.82
C SER A 229 -21.14 7.96 -50.40
N THR A 230 -20.74 7.29 -49.31
CA THR A 230 -21.33 6.02 -48.84
C THR A 230 -22.20 6.27 -47.60
N THR A 231 -23.52 6.38 -47.81
CA THR A 231 -24.50 6.58 -46.73
C THR A 231 -25.00 5.28 -46.09
N ASN A 232 -24.70 4.12 -46.70
CA ASN A 232 -25.17 2.82 -46.22
C ASN A 232 -24.10 2.16 -45.34
N SER A 233 -24.49 1.72 -44.14
CA SER A 233 -23.62 1.08 -43.14
C SER A 233 -23.09 -0.30 -43.55
N THR A 234 -23.44 -0.80 -44.73
CA THR A 234 -23.02 -2.09 -45.29
C THR A 234 -21.73 -2.03 -46.10
N ASP A 235 -21.25 -0.83 -46.44
CA ASP A 235 -20.23 -0.67 -47.49
C ASP A 235 -18.80 -0.53 -46.94
N TYR A 236 -18.64 -0.37 -45.62
CA TYR A 236 -17.34 -0.23 -44.97
C TYR A 236 -17.19 -1.13 -43.73
N ALA A 237 -15.97 -1.55 -43.47
CA ALA A 237 -15.66 -2.56 -42.46
C ALA A 237 -15.80 -1.99 -41.04
N LEU A 238 -15.11 -0.89 -40.71
CA LEU A 238 -15.06 -0.35 -39.36
C LEU A 238 -16.28 0.52 -39.04
N THR A 239 -17.43 -0.12 -38.84
CA THR A 239 -18.65 0.54 -38.37
C THR A 239 -18.52 0.97 -36.90
N GLN A 240 -19.27 1.99 -36.49
CA GLN A 240 -19.34 2.41 -35.08
C GLN A 240 -19.73 1.24 -34.16
N VAL A 241 -20.55 0.31 -34.65
CA VAL A 241 -20.94 -0.91 -33.93
C VAL A 241 -19.76 -1.89 -33.82
N GLN A 242 -19.01 -2.14 -34.90
CA GLN A 242 -17.84 -3.01 -34.85
C GLN A 242 -16.73 -2.46 -33.96
N ALA A 243 -16.44 -1.15 -34.06
CA ALA A 243 -15.48 -0.48 -33.18
C ALA A 243 -15.88 -0.61 -31.70
N ARG A 244 -17.17 -0.42 -31.39
CA ARG A 244 -17.71 -0.54 -30.02
C ARG A 244 -17.66 -1.99 -29.51
N ASN A 245 -17.92 -2.97 -30.37
CA ASN A 245 -17.85 -4.39 -30.02
C ASN A 245 -16.40 -4.85 -29.83
N LEU A 246 -15.47 -4.39 -30.66
CA LEU A 246 -14.04 -4.66 -30.54
C LEU A 246 -13.53 -4.12 -29.19
N MET A 247 -13.78 -2.85 -28.91
CA MET A 247 -13.43 -2.21 -27.65
C MET A 247 -14.04 -2.95 -26.44
N GLY A 248 -15.31 -3.35 -26.53
CA GLY A 248 -16.00 -4.09 -25.47
C GLY A 248 -15.39 -5.47 -25.20
N ASN A 249 -15.14 -6.26 -26.24
CA ASN A 249 -14.55 -7.60 -26.11
C ASN A 249 -13.11 -7.55 -25.59
N VAL A 250 -12.30 -6.59 -26.05
CA VAL A 250 -10.95 -6.36 -25.54
C VAL A 250 -10.98 -5.95 -24.07
N THR A 251 -11.90 -5.06 -23.69
CA THR A 251 -12.10 -4.64 -22.30
C THR A 251 -12.41 -5.84 -21.41
N VAL A 252 -13.42 -6.65 -21.75
CA VAL A 252 -13.78 -7.85 -20.96
C VAL A 252 -12.60 -8.81 -20.85
N SER A 253 -11.86 -9.01 -21.94
CA SER A 253 -10.71 -9.93 -21.93
C SER A 253 -9.57 -9.43 -21.05
N LEU A 254 -9.30 -8.11 -21.04
CA LEU A 254 -8.30 -7.50 -20.16
C LEU A 254 -8.64 -7.66 -18.68
N PHE A 255 -9.89 -7.40 -18.31
CA PHE A 255 -10.33 -7.56 -16.92
C PHE A 255 -10.37 -9.03 -16.47
N ALA A 256 -10.78 -9.94 -17.35
CA ALA A 256 -10.75 -11.38 -17.09
C ALA A 256 -9.31 -11.90 -16.91
N SER A 257 -8.35 -11.43 -17.71
CA SER A 257 -6.91 -11.72 -17.56
C SER A 257 -6.37 -11.34 -16.17
N MET A 258 -6.97 -10.31 -15.55
CA MET A 258 -6.63 -9.87 -14.20
C MET A 258 -7.44 -10.53 -13.08
N GLY A 259 -8.36 -11.44 -13.40
CA GLY A 259 -9.20 -12.15 -12.42
C GLY A 259 -10.45 -11.39 -11.98
N ILE A 260 -10.80 -10.29 -12.66
CA ILE A 260 -12.02 -9.51 -12.40
C ILE A 260 -13.07 -9.97 -13.42
N THR A 261 -13.74 -11.08 -13.12
CA THR A 261 -14.75 -11.65 -14.04
C THR A 261 -16.14 -11.11 -13.70
N PRO A 262 -16.84 -10.45 -14.64
CA PRO A 262 -18.26 -10.18 -14.47
C PRO A 262 -19.07 -11.49 -14.42
N THR A 263 -20.19 -11.46 -13.69
CA THR A 263 -21.09 -12.62 -13.55
C THR A 263 -21.60 -13.04 -14.93
N LYS A 264 -21.37 -14.31 -15.29
CA LYS A 264 -21.57 -14.87 -16.64
C LYS A 264 -23.02 -14.83 -17.19
N GLY A 265 -24.01 -14.48 -16.37
CA GLY A 265 -25.43 -14.46 -16.75
C GLY A 265 -25.90 -13.16 -17.42
N ASP A 266 -25.10 -12.11 -17.38
CA ASP A 266 -25.54 -10.74 -17.66
C ASP A 266 -24.95 -10.15 -18.95
N LEU A 267 -23.88 -10.74 -19.49
CA LEU A 267 -23.11 -10.16 -20.60
C LEU A 267 -23.82 -10.15 -21.97
N SER A 268 -24.74 -11.07 -22.22
CA SER A 268 -25.44 -11.17 -23.51
C SER A 268 -26.64 -10.21 -23.64
N ARG A 269 -27.05 -9.57 -22.54
CA ARG A 269 -28.17 -8.60 -22.51
C ARG A 269 -27.72 -7.15 -22.39
N PHE A 270 -26.46 -6.91 -22.05
CA PHE A 270 -25.97 -5.60 -21.69
C PHE A 270 -25.19 -4.95 -22.84
N GLY A 271 -25.80 -3.94 -23.46
CA GLY A 271 -25.09 -3.04 -24.37
C GLY A 271 -23.88 -2.42 -23.68
N SER A 272 -22.86 -2.04 -24.45
CA SER A 272 -21.54 -1.58 -23.96
C SER A 272 -21.58 -0.37 -23.02
N SER A 273 -22.71 0.32 -22.92
CA SER A 273 -22.96 1.34 -21.89
C SER A 273 -23.04 0.75 -20.48
N THR A 274 -23.63 -0.43 -20.32
CA THR A 274 -23.75 -1.10 -19.01
C THR A 274 -22.44 -1.75 -18.58
N LEU A 275 -21.66 -2.29 -19.53
CA LEU A 275 -20.29 -2.75 -19.26
C LEU A 275 -19.40 -1.60 -18.80
N LEU A 276 -19.44 -0.46 -19.50
CA LEU A 276 -18.71 0.74 -19.11
C LEU A 276 -19.15 1.23 -17.72
N MET A 277 -20.45 1.21 -17.42
CA MET A 277 -20.99 1.60 -16.11
C MET A 277 -20.52 0.68 -14.97
N MET A 278 -20.43 -0.63 -15.21
CA MET A 278 -19.91 -1.59 -14.23
C MET A 278 -18.44 -1.31 -13.90
N TYR A 279 -17.61 -1.07 -14.91
CA TYR A 279 -16.20 -0.74 -14.71
C TYR A 279 -16.00 0.61 -14.02
N VAL A 280 -16.81 1.60 -14.38
CA VAL A 280 -16.84 2.91 -13.71
C VAL A 280 -17.18 2.78 -12.23
N ASN A 281 -18.16 1.94 -11.88
CA ASN A 281 -18.53 1.70 -10.48
C ASN A 281 -17.42 0.97 -9.71
N LEU A 282 -16.76 -0.01 -10.33
CA LEU A 282 -15.61 -0.70 -9.74
C LEU A 282 -14.45 0.28 -9.48
N LEU A 283 -14.12 1.11 -10.47
CA LEU A 283 -13.12 2.16 -10.39
C LEU A 283 -13.43 3.13 -9.24
N GLY A 284 -14.67 3.62 -9.16
CA GLY A 284 -15.12 4.48 -8.08
C GLY A 284 -15.00 3.82 -6.71
N PHE A 285 -15.33 2.53 -6.60
CA PHE A 285 -15.16 1.78 -5.36
C PHE A 285 -13.69 1.67 -4.94
N VAL A 286 -12.80 1.28 -5.86
CA VAL A 286 -11.35 1.16 -5.59
C VAL A 286 -10.75 2.51 -5.20
N TYR A 287 -11.17 3.59 -5.85
CA TYR A 287 -10.78 4.95 -5.52
C TYR A 287 -11.11 5.31 -4.07
N MET A 288 -12.37 5.14 -3.68
CA MET A 288 -12.85 5.45 -2.32
C MET A 288 -12.11 4.61 -1.28
N TYR A 289 -12.01 3.31 -1.54
CA TYR A 289 -11.31 2.36 -0.71
C TYR A 289 -9.84 2.74 -0.47
N TYR A 290 -9.12 3.11 -1.53
CA TYR A 290 -7.73 3.53 -1.44
C TYR A 290 -7.56 4.78 -0.58
N PHE A 291 -8.33 5.85 -0.83
CA PHE A 291 -8.18 7.10 -0.09
C PHE A 291 -8.59 6.99 1.39
N VAL A 292 -9.60 6.18 1.70
CA VAL A 292 -9.98 5.90 3.10
C VAL A 292 -8.87 5.16 3.83
N THR A 293 -8.28 4.13 3.21
CA THR A 293 -7.23 3.31 3.87
C THR A 293 -5.92 4.09 4.08
N VAL A 294 -5.48 4.90 3.11
CA VAL A 294 -4.30 5.76 3.30
C VAL A 294 -4.54 6.88 4.32
N ALA A 295 -5.75 7.45 4.38
CA ALA A 295 -6.10 8.43 5.41
C ALA A 295 -6.09 7.81 6.82
N LEU A 296 -6.62 6.59 6.97
CA LEU A 296 -6.54 5.82 8.22
C LEU A 296 -5.09 5.54 8.61
N SER A 297 -4.24 5.12 7.67
CA SER A 297 -2.80 4.90 7.91
C SER A 297 -2.11 6.16 8.46
N MET A 298 -2.46 7.34 7.91
CA MET A 298 -1.93 8.62 8.38
C MET A 298 -2.44 8.97 9.79
N GLY A 299 -3.70 8.62 10.10
CA GLY A 299 -4.25 8.71 11.44
C GLY A 299 -3.50 7.84 12.46
N TYR A 300 -3.15 6.60 12.08
CA TYR A 300 -2.33 5.72 12.92
C TYR A 300 -0.92 6.28 13.13
N PHE A 301 -0.28 6.84 12.10
CA PHE A 301 1.01 7.51 12.27
C PHE A 301 0.93 8.71 13.23
N ALA A 302 -0.15 9.50 13.18
CA ALA A 302 -0.37 10.59 14.13
C ALA A 302 -0.50 10.07 15.58
N ALA A 303 -1.25 8.99 15.76
CA ALA A 303 -1.39 8.34 17.05
C ALA A 303 -0.06 7.73 17.55
N PHE A 304 0.75 7.13 16.68
CA PHE A 304 2.07 6.62 17.07
C PHE A 304 3.05 7.72 17.47
N VAL A 305 3.06 8.87 16.78
CA VAL A 305 3.86 10.03 17.21
C VAL A 305 3.43 10.52 18.59
N HIS A 306 2.12 10.60 18.82
CA HIS A 306 1.58 10.95 20.13
C HIS A 306 2.01 9.94 21.22
N LEU A 307 1.89 8.65 20.93
CA LEU A 307 2.22 7.57 21.85
C LEU A 307 3.71 7.39 22.08
N THR A 308 4.57 7.76 21.14
CA THR A 308 6.04 7.65 21.26
C THR A 308 6.67 8.90 21.87
N LYS A 309 5.99 10.05 21.83
CA LYS A 309 6.57 11.35 22.21
C LYS A 309 7.91 11.58 21.51
N ARG A 310 7.91 11.37 20.19
CA ARG A 310 9.10 11.37 19.34
C ARG A 310 10.04 12.55 19.62
N HIS A 311 9.50 13.77 19.76
CA HIS A 311 10.30 14.95 20.05
C HIS A 311 10.28 15.31 21.54
N PRO A 312 11.40 15.76 22.13
CA PRO A 312 11.50 16.06 23.55
C PRO A 312 10.67 17.29 23.95
N ARG A 313 10.45 18.22 23.01
CA ARG A 313 9.64 19.42 23.25
C ARG A 313 8.18 19.17 22.88
N PRO A 314 7.22 19.49 23.77
CA PRO A 314 5.79 19.23 23.53
C PRO A 314 5.26 20.02 22.33
N LEU A 315 5.80 21.21 22.05
CA LEU A 315 5.43 22.02 20.88
C LEU A 315 5.78 21.31 19.56
N HIS A 316 7.00 20.78 19.43
CA HIS A 316 7.42 20.08 18.21
C HIS A 316 6.61 18.81 18.00
N ASN A 317 6.34 18.08 19.09
CA ASN A 317 5.47 16.90 19.04
C ASN A 317 4.04 17.27 18.59
N GLY A 318 3.49 18.39 19.08
CA GLY A 318 2.19 18.91 18.67
C GLY A 318 2.14 19.27 17.17
N ILE A 319 3.19 19.91 16.64
CA ILE A 319 3.31 20.22 15.21
C ILE A 319 3.36 18.94 14.38
N ALA A 320 4.20 17.96 14.77
CA ALA A 320 4.34 16.69 14.07
C ALA A 320 3.02 15.88 14.00
N ILE A 321 2.21 15.92 15.07
CA ILE A 321 0.86 15.34 15.09
C ILE A 321 -0.08 16.14 14.19
N GLY A 322 -0.10 17.47 14.34
CA GLY A 322 -0.99 18.36 13.59
C GLY A 322 -0.81 18.23 12.08
N VAL A 323 0.42 18.16 11.59
CA VAL A 323 0.72 17.96 10.16
C VAL A 323 0.19 16.64 9.63
N ARG A 324 0.32 15.54 10.40
CA ARG A 324 -0.21 14.22 10.01
C ARG A 324 -1.73 14.21 9.99
N VAL A 325 -2.38 14.78 11.00
CA VAL A 325 -3.85 14.89 11.04
C VAL A 325 -4.35 15.74 9.86
N LEU A 326 -3.70 16.87 9.59
CA LEU A 326 -4.07 17.75 8.47
C LEU A 326 -3.91 17.04 7.12
N LEU A 327 -2.80 16.34 6.90
CA LEU A 327 -2.58 15.58 5.66
C LEU A 327 -3.51 14.36 5.56
N GLY A 328 -3.84 13.72 6.68
CA GLY A 328 -4.84 12.64 6.71
C GLY A 328 -6.24 13.13 6.35
N LEU A 329 -6.66 14.28 6.88
CA LEU A 329 -7.92 14.94 6.51
C LEU A 329 -7.92 15.39 5.05
N PHE A 330 -6.78 15.87 4.53
CA PHE A 330 -6.63 16.19 3.12
C PHE A 330 -6.83 14.95 2.23
N LEU A 331 -6.18 13.84 2.56
CA LEU A 331 -6.36 12.57 1.83
C LEU A 331 -7.80 12.07 1.91
N LEU A 332 -8.45 12.20 3.08
CA LEU A 332 -9.85 11.86 3.24
C LEU A 332 -10.77 12.78 2.43
N ALA A 333 -10.43 14.07 2.29
CA ALA A 333 -11.20 15.00 1.49
C ALA A 333 -11.19 14.65 -0.01
N LEU A 334 -10.17 13.96 -0.51
CA LEU A 334 -10.11 13.48 -1.90
C LEU A 334 -11.22 12.45 -2.21
N VAL A 335 -11.77 11.77 -1.20
CA VAL A 335 -12.97 10.93 -1.34
C VAL A 335 -14.14 11.73 -1.90
N SER A 336 -14.25 13.02 -1.58
CA SER A 336 -15.33 13.90 -2.08
C SER A 336 -15.32 14.04 -3.61
N PHE A 337 -14.18 13.82 -4.27
CA PHE A 337 -14.10 13.86 -5.74
C PHE A 337 -15.01 12.83 -6.40
N SER A 338 -15.31 11.72 -5.73
CA SER A 338 -16.21 10.68 -6.24
C SER A 338 -17.60 11.17 -6.57
N ARG A 339 -18.00 12.35 -6.06
CA ARG A 339 -19.28 12.98 -6.40
C ARG A 339 -19.33 13.47 -7.85
N ASN A 340 -18.17 13.80 -8.42
CA ASN A 340 -18.01 14.24 -9.80
C ASN A 340 -17.20 13.19 -10.57
N PHE A 341 -17.89 12.47 -11.44
CA PHE A 341 -17.27 11.39 -12.20
C PHE A 341 -16.12 11.87 -13.08
N ASP A 342 -16.29 12.98 -13.80
CA ASP A 342 -15.27 13.51 -14.72
C ASP A 342 -13.95 13.84 -14.00
N LEU A 343 -14.06 14.43 -12.82
CA LEU A 343 -12.90 14.81 -12.02
C LEU A 343 -12.21 13.57 -11.42
N THR A 344 -13.00 12.59 -10.97
CA THR A 344 -12.49 11.30 -10.50
C THR A 344 -11.77 10.57 -11.62
N TYR A 345 -12.37 10.49 -12.81
CA TYR A 345 -11.79 9.84 -13.97
C TYR A 345 -10.49 10.52 -14.41
N PHE A 346 -10.47 11.85 -14.51
CA PHE A 346 -9.27 12.61 -14.84
C PHE A 346 -8.14 12.39 -13.81
N PHE A 347 -8.48 12.36 -12.53
CA PHE A 347 -7.50 12.17 -11.48
C PHE A 347 -7.01 10.72 -11.38
N MET A 348 -7.89 9.73 -11.56
CA MET A 348 -7.53 8.31 -11.58
C MET A 348 -6.65 7.93 -12.76
N THR A 349 -6.87 8.54 -13.92
CA THR A 349 -6.05 8.33 -15.13
C THR A 349 -4.71 9.06 -15.07
N SER A 350 -4.50 9.93 -14.08
CA SER A 350 -3.24 10.63 -13.86
C SER A 350 -2.28 9.80 -13.00
N PRO A 351 -0.98 9.70 -13.36
CA PRO A 351 0.02 9.07 -12.50
C PRO A 351 0.11 9.68 -11.09
N ILE A 352 -0.33 10.94 -10.95
CA ILE A 352 -0.31 11.70 -9.69
C ILE A 352 -1.06 10.97 -8.57
N ILE A 353 -2.08 10.15 -8.89
CA ILE A 353 -2.88 9.46 -7.87
C ILE A 353 -2.01 8.62 -6.92
N ILE A 354 -1.05 7.86 -7.46
CA ILE A 354 -0.11 7.04 -6.68
C ILE A 354 0.87 7.93 -5.90
N PHE A 355 1.31 9.03 -6.50
CA PHE A 355 2.22 9.98 -5.86
C PHE A 355 1.55 10.79 -4.74
N THR A 356 0.23 10.89 -4.67
CA THR A 356 -0.42 11.72 -3.64
C THR A 356 -0.11 11.25 -2.22
N PHE A 357 -0.16 9.94 -1.97
CA PHE A 357 0.21 9.39 -0.68
C PHE A 357 1.73 9.48 -0.44
N ALA A 358 2.55 9.21 -1.45
CA ALA A 358 4.00 9.41 -1.37
C ALA A 358 4.37 10.84 -0.98
N LEU A 359 3.78 11.84 -1.64
CA LEU A 359 4.01 13.25 -1.37
C LEU A 359 3.53 13.64 0.03
N ALA A 360 2.43 13.06 0.52
CA ALA A 360 1.98 13.26 1.89
C ALA A 360 3.01 12.72 2.90
N LEU A 361 3.49 11.48 2.72
CA LEU A 361 4.54 10.88 3.57
C LEU A 361 5.85 11.68 3.49
N PHE A 362 6.25 12.10 2.29
CA PHE A 362 7.44 12.92 2.08
C PHE A 362 7.36 14.24 2.82
N LYS A 363 6.23 14.95 2.75
CA LYS A 363 6.01 16.20 3.50
C LYS A 363 6.10 15.99 5.01
N VAL A 364 5.53 14.89 5.52
CA VAL A 364 5.63 14.55 6.95
C VAL A 364 7.09 14.36 7.35
N LEU A 365 7.85 13.58 6.59
CA LEU A 365 9.27 13.32 6.87
C LEU A 365 10.11 14.60 6.80
N LEU A 366 9.87 15.47 5.82
CA LEU A 366 10.57 16.76 5.73
C LEU A 366 10.28 17.64 6.94
N VAL A 367 9.03 17.74 7.38
CA VAL A 367 8.66 18.50 8.57
C VAL A 367 9.35 17.92 9.80
N ASP A 368 9.33 16.60 9.98
CA ASP A 368 9.97 15.99 11.15
C ASP A 368 11.48 16.23 11.16
N ARG A 369 12.15 16.11 10.00
CA ARG A 369 13.60 16.40 9.88
C ARG A 369 13.92 17.87 10.12
N LEU A 370 13.07 18.78 9.67
CA LEU A 370 13.20 20.20 9.97
C LEU A 370 13.04 20.48 11.47
N LEU A 371 12.06 19.85 12.13
CA LEU A 371 11.86 19.97 13.58
C LEU A 371 13.04 19.41 14.38
N ASP A 372 13.63 18.31 13.94
CA ASP A 372 14.86 17.74 14.52
C ASP A 372 16.04 18.72 14.36
N TRP A 373 16.24 19.27 13.15
CA TRP A 373 17.29 20.26 12.88
C TRP A 373 17.16 21.50 13.77
N ILE A 374 15.96 22.09 13.87
CA ILE A 374 15.69 23.26 14.74
C ILE A 374 15.95 22.91 16.22
N ALA A 375 15.58 21.70 16.65
CA ALA A 375 15.82 21.27 18.02
C ALA A 375 17.32 21.19 18.35
N THR A 376 18.15 20.69 17.41
CA THR A 376 19.61 20.60 17.58
C THR A 376 20.30 21.97 17.59
N GLN A 377 19.92 22.89 16.70
CA GLN A 377 20.52 24.22 16.62
C GLN A 377 20.34 25.02 17.91
N LYS A 378 19.12 24.97 18.49
CA LYS A 378 18.81 25.67 19.74
C LYS A 378 19.59 25.13 20.96
N ASN A 379 19.96 23.85 20.96
CA ASN A 379 20.79 23.28 22.02
C ASN A 379 22.27 23.67 21.85
N GLY A 380 22.75 23.84 20.62
CA GLY A 380 24.10 24.33 20.33
C GLY A 380 24.34 25.77 20.78
N ASP A 381 23.34 26.65 20.61
CA ASP A 381 23.45 28.05 21.05
C ASP A 381 23.46 28.21 22.58
N ILE A 382 22.73 27.35 23.32
CA ILE A 382 22.75 27.34 24.79
C ILE A 382 24.13 26.89 25.31
N GLY A 383 24.76 25.91 24.67
CA GLY A 383 26.12 25.46 25.03
C GLY A 383 27.20 26.53 24.75
N ARG A 384 27.02 27.35 23.72
CA ARG A 384 27.98 28.40 23.35
C ARG A 384 27.90 29.64 24.23
N HIS A 385 26.74 29.92 24.83
CA HIS A 385 26.58 30.99 25.83
C HIS A 385 27.03 30.60 27.24
N GLY A 386 27.12 29.30 27.57
CA GLY A 386 27.63 28.82 28.86
C GLY A 386 29.16 28.83 29.02
N SER A 387 29.92 29.10 27.94
CA SER A 387 31.39 28.98 27.92
C SER A 387 32.13 30.33 27.89
N LYS A 388 31.51 31.41 28.38
CA LYS A 388 32.15 32.74 28.48
C LYS A 388 32.38 33.25 29.91
N SER A 389 32.21 32.41 30.93
CA SER A 389 32.58 32.77 32.31
C SER A 389 33.46 31.69 32.90
N SER A 390 34.75 32.00 33.01
CA SER A 390 35.81 31.38 33.82
C SER A 390 37.09 31.17 33.00
N THR A 391 37.86 32.25 32.82
CA THR A 391 39.25 32.18 32.40
C THR A 391 40.08 32.83 33.49
N LEU A 392 40.72 32.03 34.35
CA LEU A 392 41.98 32.34 35.02
C LEU A 392 42.66 31.02 35.47
N PRO A 393 44.01 30.99 35.52
CA PRO A 393 44.78 29.80 35.19
C PRO A 393 45.24 28.97 36.39
N ILE A 394 45.59 27.74 36.04
CA ILE A 394 46.23 26.64 36.78
C ILE A 394 47.58 27.05 37.39
N VAL A 395 47.84 26.70 38.67
CA VAL A 395 49.14 26.18 39.19
C VAL A 395 48.94 25.45 40.55
N ARG A 396 49.10 24.10 40.60
CA ARG A 396 50.04 23.34 41.49
C ARG A 396 49.89 21.81 41.34
N GLU A 397 51.01 21.15 41.59
CA GLU A 397 51.50 19.78 41.35
C GLU A 397 50.81 18.59 42.11
N PRO A 398 51.20 17.33 41.82
CA PRO A 398 50.36 16.13 41.95
C PRO A 398 50.51 15.39 43.29
N SER A 399 49.48 14.62 43.66
CA SER A 399 49.58 13.58 44.67
C SER A 399 49.21 12.22 44.06
N GLU A 400 50.20 11.32 44.06
CA GLU A 400 50.07 9.89 43.84
C GLU A 400 48.98 9.30 44.75
N THR A 401 47.96 8.69 44.16
CA THR A 401 47.22 7.49 44.64
C THR A 401 45.99 7.33 43.75
N ASP A 402 46.11 6.74 42.56
CA ASP A 402 44.94 6.21 41.82
C ASP A 402 45.29 5.18 40.71
N ASP A 403 46.58 4.91 40.44
CA ASP A 403 47.00 4.03 39.33
C ASP A 403 46.86 2.52 39.59
N ALA A 404 46.36 2.08 40.76
CA ALA A 404 46.20 0.64 41.05
C ALA A 404 44.82 0.07 40.69
N ALA A 405 43.81 0.91 40.43
CA ALA A 405 42.43 0.47 40.19
C ALA A 405 42.03 0.44 38.69
N SER A 406 42.86 1.00 37.81
CA SER A 406 42.62 1.08 36.36
C SER A 406 43.17 -0.13 35.59
N ASP A 407 44.22 -0.79 36.07
CA ASP A 407 44.81 -1.97 35.42
C ASP A 407 44.02 -3.26 35.68
N GLU A 408 43.38 -3.42 36.84
CA GLU A 408 42.60 -4.62 37.16
C GLU A 408 41.31 -4.73 36.32
N ASN A 409 40.69 -3.60 35.97
CA ASN A 409 39.51 -3.58 35.09
C ASN A 409 39.86 -3.84 33.61
N ARG A 410 41.07 -3.47 33.17
CA ARG A 410 41.50 -3.64 31.78
C ARG A 410 41.82 -5.11 31.46
N ASP A 411 42.44 -5.81 32.40
CA ASP A 411 42.72 -7.25 32.28
C ASP A 411 41.45 -8.11 32.31
N GLU A 412 40.41 -7.68 33.01
CA GLU A 412 39.13 -8.40 33.07
C GLU A 412 38.28 -8.21 31.80
N GLU A 413 38.39 -7.05 31.16
CA GLU A 413 37.74 -6.74 29.89
C GLU A 413 38.41 -7.46 28.70
N GLU A 414 39.75 -7.58 28.69
CA GLU A 414 40.48 -8.39 27.70
C GLU A 414 40.20 -9.89 27.85
N ARG A 415 40.07 -10.41 29.08
CA ARG A 415 39.66 -11.81 29.32
C ARG A 415 38.21 -12.08 28.93
N ARG A 416 37.32 -11.08 28.96
CA ARG A 416 35.93 -11.21 28.47
C ARG A 416 35.86 -11.17 26.94
N MET A 417 36.63 -10.31 26.28
CA MET A 417 36.71 -10.28 24.82
C MET A 417 37.33 -11.56 24.24
N GLY A 418 38.41 -12.08 24.84
CA GLY A 418 39.04 -13.33 24.40
C GLY A 418 38.16 -14.58 24.55
N ARG A 419 37.17 -14.56 25.45
CA ARG A 419 36.22 -15.67 25.66
C ARG A 419 35.08 -15.64 24.62
N ASN A 420 34.61 -14.46 24.24
CA ASN A 420 33.56 -14.31 23.21
C ASN A 420 34.04 -14.63 21.79
N VAL A 421 35.31 -14.36 21.47
CA VAL A 421 35.89 -14.72 20.17
C VAL A 421 36.02 -16.24 20.01
N ARG A 422 36.35 -16.96 21.10
CA ARG A 422 36.47 -18.43 21.09
C ARG A 422 35.11 -19.13 20.87
N VAL A 423 34.04 -18.59 21.46
CA VAL A 423 32.67 -19.12 21.28
C VAL A 423 32.16 -18.93 19.85
N TYR A 424 32.52 -17.83 19.17
CA TYR A 424 32.15 -17.60 17.77
C TYR A 424 32.94 -18.45 16.77
N GLN A 425 34.16 -18.88 17.11
CA GLN A 425 34.95 -19.78 16.27
C GLN A 425 34.46 -21.24 16.38
N ASP A 426 34.07 -21.71 17.56
CA ASP A 426 33.50 -23.06 17.72
C ASP A 426 32.14 -23.21 17.01
N LEU A 427 31.26 -22.20 17.08
CA LEU A 427 29.97 -22.22 16.36
C LEU A 427 30.10 -22.21 14.84
N ARG A 428 31.21 -21.71 14.28
CA ARG A 428 31.47 -21.70 12.83
C ARG A 428 32.01 -23.05 12.34
N VAL A 429 32.74 -23.80 13.19
CA VAL A 429 33.25 -25.14 12.85
C VAL A 429 32.11 -26.17 12.84
N ASP A 430 31.20 -26.12 13.82
CA ASP A 430 30.03 -27.01 13.88
C ASP A 430 29.07 -26.83 12.68
N HIS A 431 28.91 -25.60 12.19
CA HIS A 431 28.08 -25.32 11.02
C HIS A 431 28.69 -25.81 9.70
N SER A 432 30.02 -25.96 9.64
CA SER A 432 30.72 -26.53 8.47
C SER A 432 30.63 -28.06 8.44
N LEU A 433 30.72 -28.71 9.61
CA LEU A 433 30.58 -30.17 9.76
C LEU A 433 29.14 -30.65 9.52
N ALA A 434 28.13 -29.82 9.82
CA ALA A 434 26.73 -30.12 9.51
C ALA A 434 26.42 -30.04 8.00
N ARG A 435 27.12 -29.18 7.26
CA ARG A 435 26.95 -29.01 5.80
C ARG A 435 27.61 -30.12 4.99
N ASP A 436 28.75 -30.64 5.46
CA ASP A 436 29.41 -31.79 4.81
C ASP A 436 28.64 -33.11 5.02
N ARG A 437 27.91 -33.27 6.13
CA ARG A 437 27.04 -34.45 6.33
C ARG A 437 25.78 -34.43 5.47
N SER A 438 25.25 -33.25 5.12
CA SER A 438 24.08 -33.15 4.22
C SER A 438 24.43 -33.44 2.75
N LEU A 439 25.68 -33.22 2.34
CA LEU A 439 26.13 -33.49 0.96
C LEU A 439 26.55 -34.95 0.71
N GLN A 440 26.61 -35.79 1.75
CA GLN A 440 26.87 -37.23 1.62
C GLN A 440 25.59 -38.09 1.67
N MET A 441 24.40 -37.48 1.78
CA MET A 441 23.10 -38.18 1.80
C MET A 441 22.17 -37.80 0.64
N GLU A 442 22.67 -37.18 -0.43
CA GLU A 442 21.97 -37.06 -1.72
C GLU A 442 22.67 -37.88 -2.81
#